data_AF-A0A369WC02-F1
#
_entry.id   AF-A0A369WC02-F1
#
_cell.length_a   1.000
_cell.length_b   1.000
_cell.length_c   1.000
_cell.angle_alpha   90.00
_cell.angle_beta   90.00
_cell.angle_gamma   90.00
#
_symmetry.space_group_name_H-M   'P 1'
#
loop_
_entity.id
_entity.type
_entity.pdbx_description
1 polymer ?
#
loop_
_entity_poly.entity_id
_entity_poly.type
_entity_poly.pdbx_seq_one_letter_code
_entity_poly.pdbx_strand_id
1 'polypeptide(L)'
;MEITIEGPSFYDPEDENLFFECLSDLQGFDQVVGHGTKLTIQFVSPISEEATIRLLVICRRWDIPIEPLIKFKERTNDCQLWDNPIELENT
;
A
#
# COMPACT_ATOMS: atom_id res chain seq x y z
N MET A 1 -11.42 3.81 -9.23
CA MET A 1 -11.11 4.52 -7.95
C MET A 1 -9.60 4.71 -7.88
N GLU A 2 -9.09 5.77 -7.24
CA GLU A 2 -7.65 5.97 -7.12
C GLU A 2 -7.22 6.32 -5.69
N ILE A 3 -6.01 5.90 -5.34
CA ILE A 3 -5.34 6.18 -4.08
C ILE A 3 -3.92 6.61 -4.40
N THR A 4 -3.54 7.79 -3.94
CA THR A 4 -2.16 8.29 -4.07
C THR A 4 -1.43 8.11 -2.75
N ILE A 5 -0.29 7.43 -2.80
CA ILE A 5 0.65 7.25 -1.69
C ILE A 5 2.00 7.89 -2.05
N GLU A 6 2.83 8.14 -1.04
CA GLU A 6 4.25 8.38 -1.32
C GLU A 6 4.88 7.06 -1.79
N GLY A 7 5.77 7.15 -2.76
CA GLY A 7 6.58 6.05 -3.25
C GLY A 7 7.74 5.81 -2.29
N PRO A 8 8.08 4.54 -2.01
CA PRO A 8 9.21 4.22 -1.17
C PRO A 8 10.53 4.50 -1.89
N SER A 9 11.62 4.53 -1.13
CA SER A 9 12.98 4.57 -1.70
C SER A 9 13.51 3.16 -1.85
N PHE A 10 13.85 2.78 -3.07
CA PHE A 10 14.46 1.48 -3.35
C PHE A 10 15.98 1.61 -3.44
N TYR A 11 16.69 0.68 -2.83
CA TYR A 11 18.15 0.56 -2.90
C TYR A 11 18.60 -0.69 -3.65
N ASP A 12 17.64 -1.57 -3.98
CA ASP A 12 17.86 -2.83 -4.66
C ASP A 12 16.73 -3.08 -5.70
N PRO A 13 17.05 -3.48 -6.94
CA PRO A 13 16.04 -3.73 -7.97
C PRO A 13 15.09 -4.89 -7.65
N GLU A 14 15.52 -5.89 -6.87
CA GLU A 14 14.65 -6.98 -6.44
C GLU A 14 13.61 -6.46 -5.44
N ASP A 15 13.99 -5.58 -4.52
CA ASP A 15 13.04 -4.94 -3.59
C ASP A 15 12.01 -4.07 -4.33
N GLU A 16 12.45 -3.31 -5.33
CA GLU A 16 11.56 -2.55 -6.21
C GLU A 16 10.55 -3.46 -6.93
N ASN A 17 11.02 -4.55 -7.53
CA ASN A 17 10.15 -5.51 -8.22
C ASN A 17 9.15 -6.14 -7.25
N LEU A 18 9.59 -6.56 -6.06
CA LEU A 18 8.73 -7.15 -5.04
C LEU A 18 7.63 -6.18 -4.59
N PHE A 19 7.95 -4.90 -4.43
CA PHE A 19 6.97 -3.88 -4.09
C PHE A 19 5.87 -3.77 -5.17
N PHE A 20 6.27 -3.67 -6.45
CA PHE A 20 5.31 -3.53 -7.54
C PHE A 20 4.51 -4.81 -7.79
N GLU A 21 5.10 -5.99 -7.59
CA GLU A 21 4.39 -7.28 -7.60
C GLU A 21 3.31 -7.32 -6.51
N CYS A 22 3.64 -6.88 -5.29
CA CYS A 22 2.66 -6.80 -4.20
C CYS A 22 1.49 -5.85 -4.54
N LEU A 23 1.75 -4.74 -5.23
CA LEU A 23 0.69 -3.82 -5.68
C LEU A 23 -0.18 -4.44 -6.77
N SER A 24 0.42 -5.11 -7.76
CA SER A 24 -0.34 -5.71 -8.86
C SER A 24 -1.23 -6.87 -8.41
N ASP A 25 -0.86 -7.53 -7.31
CA ASP A 25 -1.63 -8.62 -6.70
C ASP A 25 -2.84 -8.14 -5.87
N LEU A 26 -3.04 -6.83 -5.71
CA LEU A 26 -4.20 -6.29 -5.02
C LEU A 26 -5.49 -6.58 -5.81
N GLN A 27 -6.52 -7.03 -5.09
CA GLN A 27 -7.82 -7.27 -5.70
C GLN A 27 -8.38 -5.99 -6.34
N GLY A 28 -8.69 -6.08 -7.64
CA GLY A 28 -9.24 -4.97 -8.41
C GLY A 28 -8.21 -3.93 -8.83
N PHE A 29 -6.91 -4.21 -8.68
CA PHE A 29 -5.84 -3.40 -9.27
C PHE A 29 -6.01 -3.29 -10.79
N ASP A 30 -5.77 -2.09 -11.31
CA ASP A 30 -5.76 -1.79 -12.73
C ASP A 30 -4.34 -1.40 -13.18
N GLN A 31 -3.81 -0.34 -12.58
CA GLN A 31 -2.47 0.16 -12.87
C GLN A 31 -1.92 1.02 -11.72
N VAL A 32 -0.62 1.27 -11.76
CA VAL A 32 0.06 2.25 -10.92
C VAL A 32 0.80 3.25 -11.80
N VAL A 33 0.64 4.54 -11.49
CA VAL A 33 1.30 5.63 -12.21
C VAL A 33 2.17 6.42 -11.26
N GLY A 34 3.46 6.49 -11.56
CA GLY A 34 4.43 7.28 -10.81
C GLY A 34 4.50 8.73 -11.30
N HIS A 35 4.52 9.67 -10.35
CA HIS A 35 4.79 11.08 -10.63
C HIS A 35 5.66 11.68 -9.52
N GLY A 36 6.94 11.91 -9.83
CA GLY A 36 7.92 12.33 -8.84
C GLY A 36 8.08 11.26 -7.75
N THR A 37 7.91 11.64 -6.50
CA THR A 37 7.94 10.71 -5.34
C THR A 37 6.60 10.08 -5.06
N LYS A 38 5.56 10.29 -5.87
CA LYS A 38 4.20 9.80 -5.59
C LYS A 38 3.81 8.66 -6.51
N LEU A 39 3.05 7.71 -5.96
CA LEU A 39 2.46 6.62 -6.70
C LEU A 39 0.93 6.72 -6.61
N THR A 40 0.27 6.79 -7.76
CA THR A 40 -1.20 6.73 -7.84
C THR A 40 -1.62 5.36 -8.31
N ILE A 41 -2.24 4.61 -7.40
CA ILE A 41 -2.75 3.26 -7.64
C ILE A 41 -4.21 3.38 -8.07
N GLN A 42 -4.53 2.80 -9.21
CA GLN A 42 -5.86 2.80 -9.79
C GLN A 42 -6.49 1.42 -9.65
N PHE A 43 -7.78 1.43 -9.31
CA PHE A 43 -8.61 0.25 -9.14
C PHE A 43 -9.82 0.31 -10.08
N VAL A 44 -10.17 -0.82 -10.69
CA VAL A 44 -11.31 -0.95 -11.62
C VAL A 44 -12.66 -0.72 -10.94
N SER A 45 -12.73 -0.95 -9.64
CA SER A 45 -13.91 -0.74 -8.79
C SER A 45 -13.51 -0.01 -7.51
N PRO A 46 -14.46 0.39 -6.64
CA PRO A 46 -14.12 0.77 -5.28
C PRO A 46 -13.28 -0.32 -4.62
N ILE A 47 -12.16 0.07 -4.01
CA ILE A 47 -11.22 -0.86 -3.36
C ILE A 47 -11.94 -1.65 -2.27
N SER A 48 -11.73 -2.97 -2.19
CA SER A 48 -12.34 -3.85 -1.20
C SER A 48 -11.70 -3.70 0.19
N GLU A 49 -12.34 -4.27 1.21
CA GLU A 49 -11.77 -4.34 2.56
C GLU A 49 -10.44 -5.11 2.56
N GLU A 50 -10.40 -6.30 1.94
CA GLU A 50 -9.19 -7.12 1.81
C GLU A 50 -8.06 -6.35 1.11
N ALA A 51 -8.34 -5.72 -0.04
CA ALA A 51 -7.34 -4.94 -0.75
C ALA A 51 -6.85 -3.72 0.06
N THR A 52 -7.70 -3.14 0.92
CA THR A 52 -7.28 -2.06 1.83
C THR A 52 -6.28 -2.57 2.87
N ILE A 53 -6.59 -3.72 3.48
CA ILE A 53 -5.71 -4.32 4.49
C ILE A 53 -4.38 -4.69 3.85
N ARG A 54 -4.39 -5.29 2.65
CA ARG A 54 -3.15 -5.59 1.93
C ARG A 54 -2.37 -4.34 1.55
N LEU A 55 -3.03 -3.30 1.05
CA LEU A 55 -2.36 -2.03 0.74
C LEU A 55 -1.78 -1.39 2.01
N LEU A 56 -2.47 -1.49 3.15
CA LEU A 56 -1.96 -1.05 4.45
C LEU A 56 -0.71 -1.84 4.86
N VAL A 57 -0.70 -3.16 4.68
CA VAL A 57 0.48 -4.01 4.91
C VAL A 57 1.65 -3.56 4.04
N ILE A 58 1.41 -3.33 2.74
CA ILE A 58 2.44 -2.85 1.81
C ILE A 58 2.98 -1.50 2.29
N CYS A 59 2.11 -0.54 2.62
CA CYS A 59 2.57 0.74 3.13
C CYS A 59 3.44 0.58 4.39
N ARG A 60 3.04 -0.28 5.34
CA ARG A 60 3.84 -0.52 6.55
C ARG A 60 5.18 -1.18 6.27
N ARG A 61 5.23 -2.15 5.37
CA ARG A 61 6.45 -2.91 5.04
C ARG A 61 7.54 -2.03 4.43
N TRP A 62 7.15 -1.03 3.63
CA TRP A 62 8.08 -0.09 2.99
C TRP A 62 8.11 1.30 3.67
N ASP A 63 7.65 1.40 4.91
CA ASP A 63 7.60 2.64 5.71
C ASP A 63 6.95 3.84 4.99
N ILE A 64 5.89 3.56 4.23
CA ILE A 64 5.11 4.56 3.51
C ILE A 64 4.04 5.12 4.44
N PRO A 65 3.87 6.45 4.48
CA PRO A 65 2.82 7.09 5.26
C PRO A 65 1.40 6.60 4.86
N ILE A 66 0.58 6.23 5.85
CA ILE A 66 -0.73 5.58 5.65
C ILE A 66 -1.92 6.55 5.67
N GLU A 67 -1.67 7.86 5.78
CA GLU A 67 -2.69 8.92 5.81
C GLU A 67 -3.68 8.83 4.63
N PRO A 68 -3.26 8.51 3.39
CA PRO A 68 -4.19 8.34 2.28
C PRO A 68 -5.24 7.24 2.48
N LEU A 69 -4.95 6.28 3.38
CA LEU A 69 -5.79 5.13 3.68
C LEU A 69 -6.74 5.37 4.86
N ILE A 70 -6.55 6.42 5.68
CA ILE A 70 -7.33 6.66 6.93
C ILE A 70 -8.84 6.65 6.70
N LYS A 71 -9.30 7.16 5.54
CA LYS A 71 -10.72 7.15 5.14
C LYS A 71 -11.35 5.76 5.05
N PHE A 72 -10.53 4.70 5.06
CA PHE A 72 -10.96 3.31 5.05
C PHE A 72 -10.84 2.62 6.42
N LYS A 73 -10.37 3.31 7.46
CA LYS A 73 -10.18 2.72 8.81
C LYS A 73 -11.49 2.18 9.38
N GLU A 74 -12.60 2.90 9.22
CA GLU A 74 -13.90 2.47 9.75
C GLU A 74 -14.40 1.14 9.18
N ARG A 75 -14.09 0.84 7.92
CA ARG A 75 -14.46 -0.42 7.27
C ARG A 75 -13.45 -1.56 7.50
N THR A 76 -12.34 -1.28 8.18
CA THR A 76 -11.26 -2.23 8.50
C THR A 76 -10.87 -2.09 9.96
N ASN A 77 -11.86 -1.82 10.81
CA ASN A 77 -11.68 -1.47 12.22
C ASN A 77 -10.96 -2.55 13.05
N ASP A 78 -11.09 -3.82 12.65
CA ASP A 78 -10.44 -4.95 13.32
C ASP A 78 -8.95 -5.09 12.94
N CYS A 79 -8.44 -4.29 12.00
CA CYS A 79 -7.05 -4.38 11.55
C CYS A 79 -6.10 -3.66 12.52
N GLN A 80 -5.29 -4.43 13.25
CA GLN A 80 -4.33 -3.89 14.23
C GLN A 80 -3.20 -3.03 13.62
N LEU A 81 -2.99 -3.12 12.30
CA LEU A 81 -1.93 -2.41 11.58
C LEU A 81 -2.16 -0.89 11.46
N TRP A 82 -3.37 -0.44 11.79
CA TRP A 82 -3.67 0.99 11.90
C TRP A 82 -2.88 1.65 13.02
N ASP A 83 -2.71 0.95 14.14
CA ASP A 83 -2.14 1.51 15.37
C ASP A 83 -0.77 0.89 15.69
N ASN A 84 -0.47 -0.31 15.18
CA ASN A 84 0.81 -1.00 15.40
C ASN A 84 1.53 -1.22 14.05
N PRO A 85 2.60 -0.48 13.74
CA PRO A 85 3.43 -0.75 12.56
C PRO A 85 4.08 -2.13 12.67
N ILE A 86 4.43 -2.73 11.53
CA ILE A 86 5.14 -4.01 11.50
C ILE A 86 6.55 -3.76 12.05
N GLU A 87 6.90 -4.40 13.16
CA GLU A 87 8.28 -4.39 13.65
C GLU A 87 9.15 -5.13 12.63
N LEU A 88 10.03 -4.41 11.94
CA LEU A 88 11.06 -5.02 11.12
C LEU A 88 12.09 -5.65 12.07
N GLU A 89 11.97 -6.95 12.34
CA GLU A 89 13.04 -7.69 13.01
C GLU A 89 14.28 -7.67 12.12
N ASN A 90 15.25 -6.81 12.49
CA ASN A 90 16.58 -6.78 11.89
C ASN A 90 17.23 -8.16 12.07
N THR A 91 17.23 -8.99 11.02
CA THR A 91 17.92 -10.29 11.00
C THR A 91 19.04 -10.27 9.98
#